data_AF-A0A7J2IRZ5-F1
#
_entry.id   AF-A0A7J2IRZ5-F1
#
_cell.length_a   1.000
_cell.length_b   1.000
_cell.length_c   1.000
_cell.angle_alpha   90.00
_cell.angle_beta   90.00
_cell.angle_gamma   90.00
#
_symmetry.space_group_name_H-M   'P 1'
#
loop_
_entity.id
_entity.type
_entity.pdbx_description
1 polymer ?
#
loop_
_entity_poly.entity_id
_entity_poly.type
_entity_poly.pdbx_seq_one_letter_code
_entity_poly.pdbx_strand_id
1 'polypeptide(L)'
;ETIASMTVVAVRVSESVDIPIGINVLRNDAKAALAIAHAIGGKFIRVNIHVGAYVTDQGIIEGAAYETLMLRKLLNVKVAIFADVHVKHAYPLWNLDIGYVAKDAVTRGLADAVIITGKSTGEPPTLGDVLSVKEVLKGTPVFVGSGIDVENVGVYLEVADGLIVGTSLKIGGETRNPVDVEKVRMFVKEANNYR
;
A
#
# COMPACT_ATOMS: atom_id res chain seq x y z
N GLU A 1 -9.45 -21.32 2.05
CA GLU A 1 -8.27 -21.42 2.95
C GLU A 1 -7.70 -20.05 3.29
N THR A 2 -7.17 -19.27 2.32
CA THR A 2 -6.51 -17.97 2.55
C THR A 2 -7.27 -17.01 3.47
N ILE A 3 -8.55 -16.76 3.23
CA ILE A 3 -9.36 -15.85 4.06
C ILE A 3 -9.38 -16.34 5.52
N ALA A 4 -9.72 -17.61 5.75
CA ALA A 4 -9.81 -18.18 7.09
C ALA A 4 -8.46 -18.13 7.81
N SER A 5 -7.38 -18.56 7.15
CA SER A 5 -6.04 -18.57 7.74
C SER A 5 -5.53 -17.16 8.05
N MET A 6 -5.72 -16.22 7.11
CA MET A 6 -5.32 -14.82 7.31
C MET A 6 -6.16 -14.13 8.39
N THR A 7 -7.46 -14.43 8.51
CA THR A 7 -8.28 -13.93 9.62
C THR A 7 -7.73 -14.39 10.96
N VAL A 8 -7.41 -15.68 11.11
CA VAL A 8 -6.84 -16.20 12.37
C VAL A 8 -5.53 -15.48 12.72
N VAL A 9 -4.62 -15.32 11.75
CA VAL A 9 -3.37 -14.58 11.97
C VAL A 9 -3.65 -13.12 12.34
N ALA A 10 -4.53 -12.45 11.61
CA ALA A 10 -4.82 -11.04 11.82
C ALA A 10 -5.50 -10.75 13.17
N VAL A 11 -6.36 -11.65 13.65
CA VAL A 11 -6.93 -11.59 15.01
C VAL A 11 -5.82 -11.61 16.05
N ARG A 12 -4.89 -12.57 15.97
CA ARG A 12 -3.78 -12.68 16.92
C ARG A 12 -2.87 -11.46 16.91
N VAL A 13 -2.62 -10.88 15.72
CA VAL A 13 -1.87 -9.63 15.60
C VAL A 13 -2.64 -8.47 16.25
N SER A 14 -3.95 -8.36 16.00
CA SER A 14 -4.79 -7.30 16.59
C SER A 14 -4.91 -7.36 18.11
N GLU A 15 -4.83 -8.56 18.70
CA GLU A 15 -4.79 -8.74 20.15
C GLU A 15 -3.42 -8.39 20.76
N SER A 16 -2.38 -8.29 19.95
CA SER A 16 -0.99 -8.09 20.39
C SER A 16 -0.49 -6.66 20.26
N VAL A 17 -1.23 -5.76 19.59
CA VAL A 17 -0.82 -4.38 19.32
C VAL A 17 -1.98 -3.39 19.41
N ASP A 18 -1.71 -2.18 19.91
CA ASP A 18 -2.70 -1.10 20.02
C ASP A 18 -2.72 -0.13 18.81
N ILE A 19 -1.91 -0.41 17.79
CA ILE A 19 -1.79 0.43 16.59
C ILE A 19 -2.75 0.00 15.48
N PRO A 20 -3.15 0.91 14.57
CA PRO A 20 -3.97 0.57 13.41
C PRO A 20 -3.37 -0.56 12.56
N ILE A 21 -4.19 -1.56 12.22
CA ILE A 21 -3.82 -2.65 11.32
C ILE A 21 -4.48 -2.45 9.96
N GLY A 22 -3.72 -2.72 8.91
CA GLY A 22 -4.24 -2.84 7.55
C GLY A 22 -4.01 -4.23 6.96
N ILE A 23 -4.85 -4.62 6.00
CA ILE A 23 -4.81 -5.93 5.36
C ILE A 23 -4.51 -5.80 3.87
N ASN A 24 -3.62 -6.66 3.36
CA ASN A 24 -3.37 -6.82 1.94
C ASN A 24 -3.42 -8.31 1.61
N VAL A 25 -4.35 -8.72 0.75
CA VAL A 25 -4.45 -10.09 0.24
C VAL A 25 -4.01 -10.08 -1.22
N LEU A 26 -2.82 -10.62 -1.46
CA LEU A 26 -2.19 -10.59 -2.78
C LEU A 26 -2.86 -11.58 -3.75
N ARG A 27 -2.84 -11.31 -5.05
CA ARG A 27 -2.30 -10.08 -5.68
C ARG A 27 -3.34 -8.96 -5.81
N ASN A 28 -4.64 -9.25 -5.85
CA ASN A 28 -5.68 -8.21 -5.94
C ASN A 28 -7.02 -8.59 -5.28
N ASP A 29 -7.00 -9.37 -4.20
CA ASP A 29 -8.24 -9.82 -3.53
C ASP A 29 -8.70 -8.79 -2.48
N ALA A 30 -9.14 -7.63 -2.97
CA ALA A 30 -9.64 -6.54 -2.13
C ALA A 30 -10.87 -6.94 -1.30
N LYS A 31 -11.70 -7.86 -1.81
CA LYS A 31 -12.90 -8.35 -1.10
C LYS A 31 -12.51 -9.16 0.12
N ALA A 32 -11.57 -10.10 -0.02
CA ALA A 32 -11.01 -10.83 1.12
C ALA A 32 -10.37 -9.87 2.12
N ALA A 33 -9.55 -8.93 1.65
CA ALA A 33 -8.89 -7.96 2.52
C ALA A 33 -9.90 -7.15 3.34
N LEU A 34 -10.98 -6.70 2.71
CA LEU A 34 -12.03 -5.92 3.34
C LEU A 34 -12.85 -6.75 4.35
N ALA A 35 -13.17 -8.00 4.01
CA ALA A 35 -13.87 -8.91 4.91
C ALA A 35 -13.03 -9.22 6.17
N ILE A 36 -11.72 -9.46 5.98
CA ILE A 36 -10.79 -9.68 7.09
C ILE A 36 -10.67 -8.41 7.94
N ALA A 37 -10.46 -7.25 7.32
CA ALA A 37 -10.35 -5.97 8.02
C ALA A 37 -11.62 -5.67 8.82
N HIS A 38 -12.81 -5.94 8.27
CA HIS A 38 -14.07 -5.82 8.99
C HIS A 38 -14.12 -6.72 10.22
N ALA A 39 -13.75 -8.01 10.07
CA ALA A 39 -13.81 -8.99 11.15
C ALA A 39 -12.92 -8.66 12.36
N ILE A 40 -11.79 -7.98 12.13
CA ILE A 40 -10.81 -7.65 13.19
C ILE A 40 -10.86 -6.18 13.62
N GLY A 41 -11.75 -5.36 13.04
CA GLY A 41 -11.77 -3.91 13.28
C GLY A 41 -10.58 -3.13 12.68
N GLY A 42 -9.94 -3.69 11.65
CA GLY A 42 -8.86 -3.09 10.88
C GLY A 42 -9.25 -1.75 10.25
N LYS A 43 -8.26 -0.90 9.96
CA LYS A 43 -8.49 0.50 9.59
C LYS A 43 -8.36 0.76 8.10
N PHE A 44 -7.59 -0.04 7.39
CA PHE A 44 -7.40 0.11 5.95
C PHE A 44 -7.13 -1.23 5.25
N ILE A 45 -7.31 -1.24 3.94
CA ILE A 45 -6.79 -2.29 3.06
C ILE A 45 -5.83 -1.67 2.06
N ARG A 46 -4.85 -2.46 1.63
CA ARG A 46 -4.04 -2.14 0.45
C ARG A 46 -4.50 -2.99 -0.73
N VAL A 47 -4.72 -2.33 -1.86
CA VAL A 47 -5.17 -2.97 -3.11
C VAL A 47 -4.15 -2.64 -4.18
N ASN A 48 -3.50 -3.66 -4.73
CA ASN A 48 -2.43 -3.44 -5.69
C ASN A 48 -2.97 -2.88 -7.00
N ILE A 49 -4.05 -3.42 -7.54
CA ILE A 49 -4.65 -2.92 -8.79
C ILE A 49 -6.10 -2.57 -8.49
N HIS A 50 -6.34 -1.39 -7.92
CA HIS A 50 -7.71 -0.97 -7.60
C HIS A 50 -8.46 -0.53 -8.86
N VAL A 51 -7.77 0.14 -9.77
CA VAL A 51 -8.29 0.66 -11.05
C VAL A 51 -7.37 0.26 -12.21
N GLY A 52 -7.93 0.24 -13.43
CA GLY A 52 -7.19 -0.05 -14.66
C GLY A 52 -6.93 -1.54 -14.87
N ALA A 53 -6.01 -1.86 -15.78
CA ALA A 53 -5.58 -3.22 -16.08
C ALA A 53 -4.06 -3.26 -16.24
N TYR A 54 -3.43 -4.31 -15.72
CA TYR A 54 -1.98 -4.47 -15.71
C TYR A 54 -1.59 -5.86 -16.19
N VAL A 55 -0.51 -5.92 -16.97
CA VAL A 55 0.17 -7.17 -17.32
C VAL A 55 1.17 -7.49 -16.21
N THR A 56 1.08 -8.71 -15.67
CA THR A 56 1.91 -9.21 -14.57
C THR A 56 2.51 -10.57 -14.92
N ASP A 57 3.37 -11.10 -14.04
CA ASP A 57 3.85 -12.50 -14.08
C ASP A 57 2.73 -13.54 -13.92
N GLN A 58 1.53 -13.13 -13.48
CA GLN A 58 0.34 -13.97 -13.34
C GLN A 58 -0.70 -13.73 -14.46
N GLY A 59 -0.32 -13.00 -15.51
CA GLY A 59 -1.22 -12.60 -16.60
C GLY A 59 -1.81 -11.20 -16.40
N ILE A 60 -2.91 -10.93 -17.11
CA ILE A 60 -3.61 -9.63 -17.02
C ILE A 60 -4.46 -9.63 -15.75
N ILE A 61 -4.29 -8.61 -14.93
CA ILE A 61 -5.11 -8.36 -13.75
C ILE A 61 -5.85 -7.04 -13.94
N GLU A 62 -7.17 -7.09 -13.75
CA GLU A 62 -8.06 -5.96 -13.84
C GLU A 62 -8.44 -5.43 -12.46
N GLY A 63 -8.61 -4.13 -12.34
CA GLY A 63 -9.08 -3.47 -11.14
C GLY A 63 -10.58 -3.65 -10.93
N ALA A 64 -10.97 -3.93 -9.69
CA ALA A 64 -12.34 -4.23 -9.28
C ALA A 64 -12.85 -3.20 -8.25
N ALA A 65 -12.61 -1.91 -8.51
CA ALA A 65 -12.96 -0.84 -7.59
C ALA A 65 -14.46 -0.81 -7.28
N TYR A 66 -15.32 -1.01 -8.29
CA TYR A 66 -16.77 -1.01 -8.12
C TYR A 66 -17.19 -2.08 -7.10
N GLU A 67 -16.72 -3.31 -7.26
CA GLU A 67 -17.07 -4.42 -6.40
C GLU A 67 -16.52 -4.23 -4.97
N THR A 68 -15.32 -3.66 -4.86
CA THR A 68 -14.71 -3.32 -3.57
C THR A 68 -15.54 -2.28 -2.82
N LEU A 69 -15.95 -1.21 -3.51
CA LEU A 69 -16.78 -0.14 -2.93
C LEU A 69 -18.18 -0.62 -2.58
N MET A 70 -18.78 -1.47 -3.43
CA MET A 70 -20.08 -2.08 -3.15
C MET A 70 -20.03 -2.97 -1.92
N LEU A 71 -18.97 -3.77 -1.76
CA LEU A 71 -18.79 -4.56 -0.54
C LEU A 71 -18.57 -3.69 0.69
N ARG A 72 -17.77 -2.62 0.59
CA ARG A 72 -17.55 -1.64 1.68
C ARG A 72 -18.86 -1.02 2.15
N LYS A 73 -19.72 -0.64 1.19
CA LYS A 73 -21.06 -0.12 1.45
C LYS A 73 -21.97 -1.17 2.09
N LEU A 74 -21.97 -2.40 1.56
CA LEU A 74 -22.81 -3.49 2.07
C LEU A 74 -22.46 -3.86 3.52
N LEU A 75 -21.17 -3.93 3.84
CA LEU A 75 -20.68 -4.18 5.20
C LEU A 75 -20.86 -2.96 6.13
N ASN A 76 -21.18 -1.79 5.58
CA ASN A 76 -21.30 -0.52 6.30
C ASN A 76 -20.06 -0.19 7.16
N VAL A 77 -18.87 -0.37 6.57
CA VAL A 77 -17.59 -0.14 7.26
C VAL A 77 -16.86 1.09 6.71
N LYS A 78 -16.06 1.73 7.58
CA LYS A 78 -15.20 2.87 7.23
C LYS A 78 -13.74 2.47 7.01
N VAL A 79 -13.50 1.25 6.52
CA VAL A 79 -12.15 0.78 6.19
C VAL A 79 -11.64 1.56 4.98
N ALA A 80 -10.51 2.24 5.15
CA ALA A 80 -9.89 3.03 4.09
C ALA A 80 -9.29 2.14 3.00
N ILE A 81 -9.36 2.57 1.74
CA ILE A 81 -8.81 1.85 0.59
C ILE A 81 -7.55 2.57 0.13
N PHE A 82 -6.39 1.94 0.32
CA PHE A 82 -5.11 2.44 -0.15
C PHE A 82 -4.79 1.73 -1.47
N ALA A 83 -4.83 2.47 -2.57
CA ALA A 83 -4.62 1.92 -3.90
C ALA A 83 -3.16 2.11 -4.34
N ASP A 84 -2.48 1.05 -4.74
CA ASP A 84 -1.18 1.21 -5.39
C ASP A 84 -1.38 1.83 -6.79
N VAL A 85 -0.43 2.69 -7.17
CA VAL A 85 -0.34 3.28 -8.51
C VAL A 85 1.01 2.85 -9.09
N HIS A 86 0.97 2.25 -10.29
CA HIS A 86 2.15 1.66 -10.95
C HIS A 86 2.85 0.63 -10.04
N VAL A 87 2.13 -0.46 -9.78
CA VAL A 87 2.54 -1.57 -8.90
C VAL A 87 3.88 -2.17 -9.35
N LYS A 88 4.74 -2.46 -8.39
CA LYS A 88 5.93 -3.32 -8.60
C LYS A 88 5.57 -4.63 -9.31
N HIS A 89 6.46 -5.13 -10.16
CA HIS A 89 6.29 -6.38 -10.93
C HIS A 89 5.05 -6.39 -11.84
N ALA A 90 4.62 -5.23 -12.31
CA ALA A 90 3.50 -5.06 -13.22
C ALA A 90 3.74 -3.89 -14.18
N TYR A 91 3.19 -4.00 -15.39
CA TYR A 91 3.15 -2.91 -16.35
C TYR A 91 1.70 -2.59 -16.68
N PRO A 92 1.29 -1.31 -16.75
CA PRO A 92 -0.07 -0.99 -17.15
C PRO A 92 -0.29 -1.51 -18.57
N LEU A 93 -1.48 -2.08 -18.82
CA LEU A 93 -1.83 -2.66 -20.13
C LEU A 93 -1.74 -1.62 -21.26
N TRP A 94 -1.93 -0.35 -20.90
CA TRP A 94 -1.69 0.81 -21.75
C TRP A 94 -0.77 1.79 -21.03
N ASN A 95 0.16 2.43 -21.76
CA ASN A 95 1.10 3.39 -21.18
C ASN A 95 0.37 4.68 -20.79
N LEU A 96 -0.11 4.73 -19.54
CA LEU A 96 -0.74 5.89 -18.93
C LEU A 96 0.27 6.60 -18.03
N ASP A 97 0.20 7.93 -18.05
CA ASP A 97 0.96 8.75 -17.12
C ASP A 97 0.49 8.53 -15.68
N ILE A 98 1.44 8.47 -14.74
CA ILE A 98 1.20 8.08 -13.36
C ILE A 98 0.24 9.03 -12.64
N GLY A 99 0.27 10.32 -12.97
CA GLY A 99 -0.64 11.32 -12.41
C GLY A 99 -2.09 11.06 -12.81
N TYR A 100 -2.34 10.67 -14.06
CA TYR A 100 -3.69 10.28 -14.51
C TYR A 100 -4.17 9.00 -13.82
N VAL A 101 -3.31 7.99 -13.70
CA VAL A 101 -3.68 6.75 -12.99
C VAL A 101 -4.01 7.05 -11.53
N ALA A 102 -3.20 7.87 -10.85
CA ALA A 102 -3.45 8.29 -9.48
C ALA A 102 -4.77 9.07 -9.34
N LYS A 103 -5.05 9.99 -10.27
CA LYS A 103 -6.31 10.74 -10.32
C LYS A 103 -7.51 9.82 -10.51
N ASP A 104 -7.40 8.81 -11.36
CA ASP A 104 -8.48 7.83 -11.57
C ASP A 104 -8.69 6.95 -10.34
N ALA A 105 -7.61 6.53 -9.66
CA ALA A 105 -7.70 5.77 -8.41
C ALA A 105 -8.52 6.51 -7.35
N VAL A 106 -8.36 7.83 -7.25
CA VAL A 106 -9.09 8.68 -6.29
C VAL A 106 -10.49 9.05 -6.80
N THR A 107 -10.60 9.61 -8.00
CA THR A 107 -11.86 10.20 -8.48
C THR A 107 -12.87 9.16 -8.99
N ARG A 108 -12.39 8.05 -9.57
CA ARG A 108 -13.23 6.95 -10.08
C ARG A 108 -13.21 5.76 -9.14
N GLY A 109 -12.03 5.41 -8.62
CA GLY A 109 -11.86 4.31 -7.69
C GLY A 109 -12.25 4.64 -6.25
N LEU A 110 -12.45 5.92 -5.91
CA LEU A 110 -12.74 6.39 -4.56
C LEU A 110 -11.75 5.84 -3.51
N ALA A 111 -10.48 5.72 -3.89
CA ALA A 111 -9.40 5.40 -2.99
C ALA A 111 -9.22 6.54 -1.97
N ASP A 112 -9.02 6.18 -0.71
CA ASP A 112 -8.83 7.12 0.40
C ASP A 112 -7.37 7.59 0.51
N ALA A 113 -6.44 6.82 -0.07
CA ALA A 113 -5.04 7.17 -0.24
C ALA A 113 -4.45 6.44 -1.45
N VAL A 114 -3.34 6.94 -1.97
CA VAL A 114 -2.56 6.24 -3.00
C VAL A 114 -1.19 5.84 -2.49
N ILE A 115 -0.67 4.72 -2.98
CA ILE A 115 0.67 4.23 -2.68
C ILE A 115 1.47 4.19 -3.97
N ILE A 116 2.61 4.86 -3.99
CA ILE A 116 3.56 4.85 -5.11
C ILE A 116 4.65 3.84 -4.78
N THR A 117 4.96 2.94 -5.71
CA THR A 117 6.01 1.93 -5.54
C THR A 117 7.04 2.05 -6.65
N GLY A 118 8.30 1.70 -6.34
CA GLY A 118 9.30 1.45 -7.38
C GLY A 118 8.99 0.19 -8.18
N LYS A 119 9.78 -0.05 -9.23
CA LYS A 119 9.54 -1.13 -10.21
C LYS A 119 9.66 -2.53 -9.60
N SER A 120 10.56 -2.69 -8.64
CA SER A 120 10.84 -3.95 -7.97
C SER A 120 10.83 -3.81 -6.44
N THR A 121 10.80 -4.94 -5.73
CA THR A 121 10.87 -4.92 -4.27
C THR A 121 12.24 -4.44 -3.81
N GLY A 122 12.28 -3.44 -2.94
CA GLY A 122 13.53 -2.84 -2.47
C GLY A 122 14.02 -1.67 -3.32
N GLU A 123 13.37 -1.40 -4.46
CA GLU A 123 13.64 -0.21 -5.27
C GLU A 123 12.60 0.87 -4.94
N PRO A 124 13.02 2.11 -4.64
CA PRO A 124 12.08 3.19 -4.41
C PRO A 124 11.58 3.79 -5.73
N PRO A 125 10.40 4.44 -5.74
CA PRO A 125 9.95 5.20 -6.90
C PRO A 125 10.85 6.41 -7.13
N THR A 126 10.78 7.05 -8.31
CA THR A 126 11.50 8.31 -8.50
C THR A 126 10.81 9.43 -7.72
N LEU A 127 11.58 10.42 -7.25
CA LEU A 127 10.98 11.60 -6.61
C LEU A 127 10.08 12.39 -7.58
N GLY A 128 10.42 12.39 -8.87
CA GLY A 128 9.59 12.99 -9.91
C GLY A 128 8.20 12.37 -9.99
N ASP A 129 8.11 11.03 -9.91
CA ASP A 129 6.82 10.33 -9.86
C ASP A 129 6.02 10.75 -8.61
N VAL A 130 6.66 10.78 -7.44
CA VAL A 130 5.99 11.18 -6.19
C VAL A 130 5.48 12.61 -6.25
N LEU A 131 6.30 13.55 -6.73
CA LEU A 131 5.93 14.96 -6.89
C LEU A 131 4.78 15.13 -7.89
N SER A 132 4.83 14.45 -9.03
CA SER A 132 3.78 14.52 -10.06
C SER A 132 2.42 14.05 -9.51
N VAL A 133 2.40 12.98 -8.71
CA VAL A 133 1.20 12.47 -8.08
C VAL A 133 0.71 13.43 -6.97
N LYS A 134 1.60 13.98 -6.15
CA LYS A 134 1.26 14.98 -5.13
C LYS A 134 0.62 16.23 -5.75
N GLU A 135 1.11 16.68 -6.90
CA GLU A 135 0.59 17.86 -7.58
C GLU A 135 -0.87 17.68 -8.04
N VAL A 136 -1.21 16.50 -8.56
CA VAL A 136 -2.56 16.20 -9.05
C VAL A 136 -3.53 15.78 -7.94
N LEU A 137 -3.04 15.24 -6.83
CA LEU A 137 -3.86 14.73 -5.71
C LEU A 137 -3.90 15.70 -4.52
N LYS A 138 -4.30 16.95 -4.76
CA LYS A 138 -4.44 17.96 -3.71
C LYS A 138 -5.47 17.52 -2.66
N GLY A 139 -4.97 17.13 -1.47
CA GLY A 139 -5.80 16.75 -0.32
C GLY A 139 -6.02 15.24 -0.15
N THR A 140 -5.50 14.39 -1.03
CA THR A 140 -5.50 12.92 -0.81
C THR A 140 -4.11 12.48 -0.34
N PRO A 141 -3.99 11.71 0.75
CA PRO A 141 -2.71 11.18 1.21
C PRO A 141 -1.99 10.33 0.15
N VAL A 142 -0.70 10.60 -0.03
CA VAL A 142 0.20 9.87 -0.92
C VAL A 142 1.29 9.21 -0.09
N PHE A 143 1.37 7.90 -0.19
CA PHE A 143 2.37 7.07 0.51
C PHE A 143 3.42 6.54 -0.46
N VAL A 144 4.62 6.25 0.04
CA VAL A 144 5.66 5.53 -0.71
C VAL A 144 5.88 4.15 -0.12
N GLY A 145 5.81 3.09 -0.93
CA GLY A 145 5.72 1.71 -0.44
C GLY A 145 6.82 0.73 -0.84
N SER A 146 7.93 1.19 -1.41
CA SER A 146 9.06 0.33 -1.77
C SER A 146 10.39 1.07 -1.63
N GLY A 147 11.46 0.32 -1.36
CA GLY A 147 12.85 0.78 -1.35
C GLY A 147 13.20 1.89 -0.38
N ILE A 148 12.37 2.13 0.63
CA ILE A 148 12.66 3.08 1.70
C ILE A 148 13.61 2.45 2.72
N ASP A 149 14.60 3.20 3.16
CA ASP A 149 15.57 2.84 4.19
C ASP A 149 15.98 4.06 5.02
N VAL A 150 16.93 3.88 5.94
CA VAL A 150 17.40 4.95 6.83
C VAL A 150 18.15 6.06 6.07
N GLU A 151 18.72 5.76 4.91
CA GLU A 151 19.53 6.71 4.15
C GLU A 151 18.67 7.64 3.31
N ASN A 152 17.50 7.17 2.86
CA ASN A 152 16.61 7.93 1.98
C ASN A 152 15.28 8.40 2.62
N VAL A 153 14.98 7.98 3.85
CA VAL A 153 13.71 8.30 4.54
C VAL A 153 13.38 9.79 4.55
N GLY A 154 14.37 10.65 4.82
CA GLY A 154 14.18 12.09 4.89
C GLY A 154 13.67 12.69 3.60
N VAL A 155 14.31 12.33 2.49
CA VAL A 155 13.99 12.85 1.15
C VAL A 155 12.54 12.49 0.76
N TYR A 156 12.06 11.30 1.12
CA TYR A 156 10.68 10.93 0.84
C TYR A 156 9.69 11.57 1.81
N LEU A 157 10.03 11.78 3.09
CA LEU A 157 9.14 12.43 4.05
C LEU A 157 8.93 13.92 3.77
N GLU A 158 9.85 14.58 3.08
CA GLU A 158 9.65 15.95 2.60
C GLU A 158 8.51 16.09 1.58
N VAL A 159 8.19 15.01 0.85
CA VAL A 159 7.22 15.04 -0.26
C VAL A 159 6.01 14.13 -0.06
N ALA A 160 6.12 13.07 0.74
CA ALA A 160 5.08 12.05 0.95
C ALA A 160 4.42 12.15 2.32
N ASP A 161 3.13 11.77 2.38
CA ASP A 161 2.32 11.80 3.61
C ASP A 161 2.52 10.56 4.48
N GLY A 162 3.27 9.56 4.00
CA GLY A 162 3.67 8.40 4.79
C GLY A 162 4.46 7.38 3.98
N LEU A 163 4.99 6.37 4.67
CA LEU A 163 5.85 5.35 4.08
C LEU A 163 5.37 3.96 4.49
N ILE A 164 5.53 2.98 3.61
CA ILE A 164 5.35 1.56 3.91
C ILE A 164 6.71 0.88 3.69
N VAL A 165 7.30 0.43 4.78
CA VAL A 165 8.69 -0.07 4.82
C VAL A 165 8.71 -1.52 5.27
N GLY A 166 9.51 -2.35 4.60
CA GLY A 166 9.55 -3.79 4.87
C GLY A 166 10.96 -4.35 4.82
N THR A 167 11.49 -4.58 3.62
CA THR A 167 12.73 -5.33 3.39
C THR A 167 13.94 -4.75 4.10
N SER A 168 14.13 -3.43 4.09
CA SER A 168 15.26 -2.75 4.74
C SER A 168 15.28 -2.96 6.27
N LEU A 169 14.12 -3.15 6.89
CA LEU A 169 13.96 -3.36 8.33
C LEU A 169 14.12 -4.82 8.76
N LYS A 170 14.42 -5.74 7.82
CA LYS A 170 14.64 -7.16 8.11
C LYS A 170 16.12 -7.49 8.26
N ILE A 171 16.38 -8.56 9.00
CA ILE A 171 17.74 -9.09 9.19
C ILE A 171 18.33 -9.42 7.81
N GLY A 172 19.52 -8.88 7.52
CA GLY A 172 20.18 -9.04 6.22
C GLY A 172 19.49 -8.36 5.03
N GLY A 173 18.43 -7.58 5.25
CA GLY A 173 17.67 -6.97 4.14
C GLY A 173 16.86 -8.00 3.35
N GLU A 174 16.47 -9.11 3.97
CA GLU A 174 15.80 -10.23 3.29
C GLU A 174 14.33 -10.34 3.69
N THR A 175 13.41 -10.35 2.70
CA THR A 175 11.96 -10.29 2.95
C THR A 175 11.44 -11.46 3.80
N ARG A 176 12.09 -12.63 3.76
CA ARG A 176 11.69 -13.81 4.53
C ARG A 176 12.23 -13.83 5.96
N ASN A 177 13.19 -12.98 6.29
CA ASN A 177 13.79 -12.96 7.61
C ASN A 177 12.91 -12.22 8.64
N PRO A 178 13.14 -12.43 9.94
CA PRO A 178 12.55 -11.62 10.99
C PRO A 178 12.87 -10.12 10.84
N VAL A 179 12.02 -9.29 11.44
CA VAL A 179 12.28 -7.85 11.59
C VAL A 179 13.44 -7.66 12.56
N ASP A 180 14.35 -6.75 12.21
CA ASP A 180 15.49 -6.36 13.03
C ASP A 180 15.11 -5.12 13.87
N VAL A 181 14.99 -5.30 15.18
CA VAL A 181 14.50 -4.25 16.10
C VAL A 181 15.43 -3.02 16.10
N GLU A 182 16.75 -3.22 16.00
CA GLU A 182 17.69 -2.10 16.02
C GLU A 182 17.59 -1.29 14.73
N LYS A 183 17.43 -1.95 13.57
CA LYS A 183 17.14 -1.24 12.31
C LYS A 183 15.84 -0.45 12.37
N VAL A 184 14.79 -1.00 12.97
CA VAL A 184 13.52 -0.27 13.17
C VAL A 184 13.75 0.97 14.04
N ARG A 185 14.49 0.84 15.15
CA ARG A 185 14.79 1.97 16.04
C ARG A 185 15.57 3.07 15.33
N MET A 186 16.60 2.70 14.57
CA MET A 186 17.39 3.64 13.77
C MET A 186 16.51 4.34 12.74
N PHE A 187 15.69 3.58 12.01
CA PHE A 187 14.78 4.11 11.00
C PHE A 187 13.78 5.11 11.59
N VAL A 188 13.11 4.75 12.69
CA VAL A 188 12.12 5.62 13.34
C VAL A 188 12.77 6.87 13.91
N LYS A 189 13.98 6.75 14.49
CA LYS A 189 14.75 7.90 14.98
C LYS A 189 15.02 8.89 13.84
N GLU A 190 15.45 8.41 12.69
CA GLU A 190 15.72 9.28 11.54
C GLU A 190 14.43 9.87 10.96
N ALA A 191 13.38 9.07 10.81
CA ALA A 191 12.08 9.52 10.32
C ALA A 191 11.47 10.66 11.15
N ASN A 192 11.67 10.63 12.48
CA ASN A 192 11.18 11.67 13.39
C ASN A 192 11.88 13.02 13.22
N ASN A 193 13.00 13.11 12.50
CA ASN A 193 13.61 14.41 12.18
C ASN A 193 12.80 15.21 11.15
N TYR A 194 11.83 14.58 10.48
CA TYR A 194 11.04 15.14 9.39
C TYR A 194 9.54 15.24 9.73
N ARG A 195 9.14 14.99 10.98
CA ARG A 195 7.74 14.96 11.46
C ARG A 195 7.56 15.50 12.87
#